data_AF-K1QMQ2-F1
#
_entry.id   AF-K1QMQ2-F1
#
_cell.length_a   1.000
_cell.length_b   1.000
_cell.length_c   1.000
_cell.angle_alpha   90.00
_cell.angle_beta   90.00
_cell.angle_gamma   90.00
#
_symmetry.space_group_name_H-M   'P 1'
#
loop_
_entity.id
_entity.type
_entity.pdbx_description
1 polymer ?
#
loop_
_entity_poly.entity_id
_entity_poly.type
_entity_poly.pdbx_seq_one_letter_code
_entity_poly.pdbx_strand_id
1 'polypeptide(L)'
;MPAVICLKLSRLTDIDPISINDSCMSATPPCWYAHNVSVDNSFNGCTGQILVKRTNYTSAPYLAVQLCSSTRYKLFLGSSLGATFMNIGDGSGSGADHCELVGGSEANALDAGNYVSSPSVDGYYRNTAGQEFSYGPIGYIQSSYYFHSFLECGVSIPGTTTVVYG
;
A
#
# COMPACT_ATOMS: atom_id res chain seq x y z
N MET A 1 -21.52 -10.67 20.10
CA MET A 1 -22.41 -11.26 19.06
C MET A 1 -22.64 -10.20 18.00
N PRO A 2 -22.56 -10.57 16.71
CA PRO A 2 -22.05 -9.70 15.64
C PRO A 2 -23.16 -8.86 15.00
N ALA A 3 -22.82 -7.63 14.60
CA ALA A 3 -23.66 -6.84 13.71
C ALA A 3 -23.36 -7.28 12.26
N VAL A 4 -24.19 -8.19 11.76
CA VAL A 4 -24.28 -8.55 10.34
C VAL A 4 -25.34 -7.65 9.71
N ILE A 5 -24.92 -6.63 8.97
CA ILE A 5 -25.73 -5.79 8.08
C ILE A 5 -24.76 -5.38 6.96
N CYS A 6 -24.99 -5.54 5.67
CA CYS A 6 -26.07 -6.12 4.90
C CYS A 6 -25.51 -6.25 3.47
N LEU A 7 -25.38 -7.45 2.94
CA LEU A 7 -25.54 -7.67 1.50
C LEU A 7 -26.23 -9.01 1.34
N LYS A 8 -27.50 -8.94 0.94
CA LYS A 8 -28.31 -10.06 0.49
C LYS A 8 -27.48 -10.80 -0.55
N LEU A 9 -27.12 -12.06 -0.28
CA LEU A 9 -26.53 -12.96 -1.28
C LEU A 9 -27.56 -13.17 -2.41
N SER A 10 -27.61 -12.26 -3.37
CA SER A 10 -27.89 -12.61 -4.75
C SER A 10 -26.64 -13.26 -5.32
N ARG A 11 -26.83 -14.25 -6.18
CA ARG A 11 -25.82 -15.18 -6.69
C ARG A 11 -24.55 -14.43 -7.13
N LEU A 12 -23.38 -15.04 -6.88
CA LEU A 12 -22.03 -14.56 -7.22
C LEU A 12 -21.79 -14.27 -8.72
N THR A 13 -22.83 -14.28 -9.55
CA THR A 13 -22.79 -14.06 -11.00
C THR A 13 -23.32 -12.69 -11.43
N ASP A 14 -23.94 -11.91 -10.53
CA ASP A 14 -24.74 -10.73 -10.92
C ASP A 14 -24.31 -9.42 -10.26
N ILE A 15 -23.11 -9.33 -9.65
CA ILE A 15 -22.60 -8.05 -9.11
C ILE A 15 -21.62 -7.45 -10.10
N ASP A 16 -21.94 -6.26 -10.62
CA ASP A 16 -21.04 -5.51 -11.49
C ASP A 16 -19.68 -5.26 -10.79
N PRO A 17 -18.55 -5.36 -11.50
CA PRO A 17 -17.21 -5.10 -10.93
C PRO A 17 -17.11 -3.73 -10.24
N ILE A 18 -17.85 -2.73 -10.73
CA ILE A 18 -17.95 -1.39 -10.16
C ILE A 18 -18.60 -1.43 -8.76
N SER A 19 -19.65 -2.22 -8.56
CA SER A 19 -20.35 -2.35 -7.27
C SER A 19 -19.54 -3.15 -6.24
N ILE A 20 -18.69 -4.09 -6.69
CA ILE A 20 -17.77 -4.82 -5.81
C ILE A 20 -16.66 -3.89 -5.28
N ASN A 21 -16.13 -3.01 -6.14
CA ASN A 21 -15.11 -2.03 -5.76
C ASN A 21 -15.60 -1.07 -4.68
N ASP A 22 -16.83 -0.58 -4.80
CA ASP A 22 -17.42 0.31 -3.79
C ASP A 22 -17.56 -0.37 -2.43
N SER A 23 -17.94 -1.65 -2.39
CA SER A 23 -18.10 -2.40 -1.14
C SER A 23 -16.77 -2.62 -0.41
N CYS A 24 -15.68 -2.86 -1.14
CA CYS A 24 -14.36 -3.10 -0.54
C CYS A 24 -13.69 -1.79 -0.11
N MET A 25 -13.78 -0.75 -0.96
CA MET A 25 -13.20 0.57 -0.67
C MET A 25 -13.99 1.36 0.39
N SER A 26 -15.20 0.92 0.75
CA SER A 26 -16.00 1.45 1.85
C SER A 26 -16.03 0.56 3.11
N ALA A 27 -15.43 -0.64 3.06
CA ALA A 27 -15.43 -1.58 4.19
C ALA A 27 -14.61 -1.07 5.38
N THR A 28 -15.04 -1.42 6.59
CA THR A 28 -14.29 -1.19 7.84
C THR A 28 -14.17 -2.51 8.60
N PRO A 29 -12.96 -3.07 8.80
CA PRO A 29 -11.68 -2.61 8.23
C PRO A 29 -11.64 -2.76 6.70
N PRO A 30 -10.81 -1.99 5.99
CA PRO A 30 -10.69 -2.09 4.53
C PRO A 30 -10.20 -3.48 4.12
N CYS A 31 -10.77 -4.03 3.04
CA CYS A 31 -10.29 -5.28 2.45
C CYS A 31 -9.25 -5.03 1.35
N TRP A 32 -8.57 -6.10 0.95
CA TRP A 32 -7.66 -6.07 -0.19
C TRP A 32 -8.45 -6.28 -1.49
N TYR A 33 -8.15 -5.45 -2.47
CA TYR A 33 -8.69 -5.53 -3.82
C TYR A 33 -7.57 -5.83 -4.81
N ALA A 34 -7.63 -6.99 -5.48
CA ALA A 34 -6.70 -7.34 -6.53
C ALA A 34 -7.03 -6.55 -7.80
N HIS A 35 -6.15 -5.63 -8.18
CA HIS A 35 -6.38 -4.72 -9.31
C HIS A 35 -5.10 -4.42 -10.07
N ASN A 36 -5.20 -4.37 -11.39
CA ASN A 36 -4.12 -3.94 -12.27
C ASN A 36 -4.02 -2.42 -12.26
N VAL A 37 -3.36 -1.87 -11.25
CA VAL A 37 -2.97 -0.45 -11.19
C VAL A 37 -1.59 -0.24 -11.78
N SER A 38 -1.34 0.98 -12.24
CA SER A 38 0.02 1.40 -12.61
C SER A 38 0.79 1.77 -11.35
N VAL A 39 2.05 1.33 -11.24
CA VAL A 39 2.97 1.68 -10.14
C VAL A 39 4.24 2.31 -10.72
N ASP A 40 4.87 3.21 -9.97
CA ASP A 40 6.18 3.72 -10.29
C ASP A 40 7.25 2.64 -10.07
N ASN A 41 7.61 1.96 -11.16
CA ASN A 41 8.56 0.86 -11.15
C ASN A 41 10.03 1.29 -11.22
N SER A 42 10.34 2.57 -10.98
CA SER A 42 11.71 3.11 -11.01
C SER A 42 12.66 2.40 -10.04
N PHE A 43 12.15 1.88 -8.92
CA PHE A 43 12.96 1.15 -7.93
C PHE A 43 12.11 0.17 -7.11
N ASN A 44 11.98 -1.04 -7.65
CA ASN A 44 11.06 -2.06 -7.14
C ASN A 44 11.74 -3.43 -7.14
N GLY A 45 11.79 -4.07 -5.97
CA GLY A 45 12.31 -5.42 -5.81
C GLY A 45 11.27 -6.51 -6.02
N CYS A 46 10.00 -6.16 -6.23
CA CYS A 46 8.88 -7.07 -6.33
C CYS A 46 8.23 -7.05 -7.71
N THR A 47 7.75 -8.21 -8.16
CA THR A 47 7.12 -8.39 -9.48
C THR A 47 5.80 -9.17 -9.43
N GLY A 48 5.34 -9.54 -8.23
CA GLY A 48 4.13 -10.33 -8.04
C GLY A 48 2.84 -9.53 -8.14
N GLN A 49 1.76 -10.13 -7.63
CA GLN A 49 0.42 -9.55 -7.62
C GLN A 49 0.39 -8.21 -6.90
N ILE A 50 -0.39 -7.28 -7.44
CA ILE A 50 -0.70 -6.01 -6.79
C ILE A 50 -2.06 -6.10 -6.11
N LEU A 51 -2.08 -5.74 -4.83
CA LEU A 51 -3.29 -5.59 -4.03
C LEU A 51 -3.43 -4.14 -3.58
N VAL A 52 -4.63 -3.60 -3.66
CA VAL A 52 -4.94 -2.22 -3.33
C VAL A 52 -5.94 -2.19 -2.17
N LYS A 53 -5.79 -1.23 -1.27
CA LYS A 53 -6.80 -0.93 -0.26
C LYS A 53 -6.88 0.57 0.01
N ARG A 54 -7.94 0.98 0.68
CA ARG A 54 -8.11 2.35 1.18
C ARG A 54 -7.21 2.61 2.40
N THR A 55 -6.72 3.84 2.51
CA THR A 55 -6.05 4.37 3.70
C THR A 55 -6.94 5.38 4.43
N ASN A 56 -6.50 5.81 5.62
CA ASN A 56 -7.13 6.92 6.34
C ASN A 56 -6.47 8.29 6.04
N TYR A 57 -5.47 8.32 5.14
CA TYR A 57 -4.71 9.52 4.80
C TYR A 57 -5.39 10.27 3.66
N THR A 58 -5.72 11.53 3.89
CA THR A 58 -6.46 12.35 2.93
C THR A 58 -5.63 12.70 1.70
N SER A 59 -4.32 12.88 1.85
CA SER A 59 -3.41 13.17 0.73
C SER A 59 -3.04 11.93 -0.09
N ALA A 60 -3.20 10.75 0.49
CA ALA A 60 -2.81 9.46 -0.08
C ALA A 60 -3.89 8.38 0.19
N PRO A 61 -5.10 8.53 -0.37
CA PRO A 61 -6.28 7.74 -0.01
C PRO A 61 -6.19 6.26 -0.37
N TYR A 62 -5.25 5.85 -1.24
CA TYR A 62 -5.08 4.46 -1.65
C TYR A 62 -3.65 3.98 -1.41
N LEU A 63 -3.53 2.75 -0.92
CA LEU A 63 -2.28 2.01 -0.80
C LEU A 63 -2.31 0.87 -1.80
N ALA A 64 -1.28 0.77 -2.62
CA ALA A 64 -0.98 -0.42 -3.40
C ALA A 64 0.21 -1.17 -2.79
N VAL A 65 0.13 -2.49 -2.81
CA VAL A 65 1.17 -3.40 -2.36
C VAL A 65 1.49 -4.34 -3.49
N GLN A 66 2.74 -4.35 -3.94
CA GLN A 66 3.23 -5.36 -4.88
C GLN A 66 4.01 -6.44 -4.14
N LEU A 67 3.55 -7.69 -4.24
CA LEU A 67 4.12 -8.80 -3.50
C LEU A 67 5.43 -9.30 -4.14
N CYS A 68 6.47 -9.49 -3.32
CA CYS A 68 7.57 -10.40 -3.62
C CYS A 68 7.23 -11.81 -3.11
N SER A 69 6.63 -11.85 -1.92
CA SER A 69 6.01 -13.00 -1.25
C SER A 69 4.87 -12.46 -0.38
N SER A 70 4.23 -13.31 0.43
CA SER A 70 3.21 -12.83 1.37
C SER A 70 3.78 -11.91 2.47
N THR A 71 5.05 -12.05 2.86
CA THR A 71 5.68 -11.26 3.95
C THR A 71 6.66 -10.19 3.48
N ARG A 72 7.01 -10.20 2.19
CA ARG A 72 7.91 -9.23 1.56
C ARG A 72 7.20 -8.55 0.42
N TYR A 73 7.16 -7.23 0.44
CA TYR A 73 6.41 -6.46 -0.54
C TYR A 73 6.91 -5.04 -0.69
N LYS A 74 6.53 -4.41 -1.79
CA LYS A 74 6.75 -3.00 -2.05
C LYS A 74 5.45 -2.23 -1.82
N LEU A 75 5.54 -1.09 -1.13
CA LEU A 75 4.43 -0.20 -0.85
C LEU A 75 4.45 1.00 -1.80
N PHE A 76 3.27 1.41 -2.25
CA PHE A 76 3.06 2.61 -3.06
C PHE A 76 1.78 3.31 -2.63
N LEU A 77 1.74 4.64 -2.75
CA LEU A 77 0.56 5.45 -2.45
C LEU A 77 -0.02 6.07 -3.72
N GLY A 78 -1.33 6.26 -3.76
CA GLY A 78 -2.03 6.82 -4.91
C GLY A 78 -3.13 7.79 -4.50
N SER A 79 -3.32 8.83 -5.32
CA SER A 79 -4.41 9.81 -5.17
C SER A 79 -5.76 9.29 -5.68
N SER A 80 -5.74 8.34 -6.63
CA SER A 80 -6.92 7.67 -7.18
C SER A 80 -6.55 6.30 -7.75
N LEU A 81 -7.55 5.41 -7.92
CA LEU A 81 -7.33 4.08 -8.49
C LEU A 81 -6.86 4.10 -9.96
N GLY A 82 -7.13 5.18 -10.70
CA GLY A 82 -6.72 5.33 -12.09
C GLY A 82 -5.38 6.05 -12.29
N ALA A 83 -4.76 6.55 -11.22
CA ALA A 83 -3.46 7.21 -11.28
C ALA A 83 -2.32 6.19 -11.07
N THR A 84 -1.10 6.58 -11.43
CA THR A 84 0.09 5.83 -11.05
C THR A 84 0.31 5.94 -9.55
N PHE A 85 0.48 4.79 -8.90
CA PHE A 85 0.85 4.70 -7.49
C PHE A 85 2.35 4.92 -7.35
N MET A 86 2.73 5.89 -6.52
CA MET A 86 4.10 6.40 -6.43
C MET A 86 4.82 5.84 -5.20
N ASN A 87 6.15 5.82 -5.29
CA ASN A 87 7.04 5.42 -4.20
C ASN A 87 6.85 6.27 -2.94
N ILE A 88 7.23 5.72 -1.78
CA ILE A 88 7.06 6.34 -0.47
C ILE A 88 8.43 6.55 0.20
N GLY A 89 8.84 7.81 0.36
CA GLY A 89 10.06 8.21 1.05
C GLY A 89 9.86 8.43 2.54
N ASP A 90 10.81 7.96 3.34
CA ASP A 90 10.88 8.18 4.78
C ASP A 90 11.99 9.18 5.12
N GLY A 91 11.66 10.16 5.97
CA GLY A 91 12.57 11.21 6.43
C GLY A 91 13.15 10.97 7.83
N SER A 92 12.58 10.06 8.63
CA SER A 92 13.11 9.73 9.95
C SER A 92 13.17 8.21 10.17
N GLY A 93 14.34 7.66 9.88
CA GLY A 93 14.60 6.24 10.02
C GLY A 93 14.96 5.60 8.69
N SER A 94 14.33 4.46 8.40
CA SER A 94 14.57 3.68 7.18
C SER A 94 13.28 3.00 6.69
N GLY A 95 12.16 3.70 6.83
CA GLY A 95 10.84 3.28 6.32
C GLY A 95 10.14 2.19 7.13
N ALA A 96 10.65 1.82 8.30
CA ALA A 96 9.99 0.86 9.20
C ALA A 96 8.62 1.37 9.69
N ASP A 97 8.46 2.70 9.78
CA ASP A 97 7.23 3.36 10.18
C ASP A 97 6.10 3.16 9.15
N HIS A 98 6.44 3.01 7.87
CA HIS A 98 5.50 2.69 6.80
C HIS A 98 4.81 1.33 7.00
N CYS A 99 5.33 0.47 7.87
CA CYS A 99 4.69 -0.80 8.20
C CYS A 99 3.29 -0.64 8.82
N GLU A 100 2.94 0.52 9.39
CA GLU A 100 1.57 0.78 9.85
C GLU A 100 0.55 0.74 8.70
N LEU A 101 0.96 1.08 7.47
CA LEU A 101 0.08 1.11 6.28
C LEU A 101 -0.52 -0.26 6.00
N VAL A 102 0.18 -1.33 6.38
CA VAL A 102 -0.22 -2.72 6.20
C VAL A 102 -0.69 -3.39 7.50
N GLY A 103 -0.84 -2.62 8.58
CA GLY A 103 -1.27 -3.11 9.90
C GLY A 103 -0.14 -3.69 10.75
N GLY A 104 1.12 -3.48 10.37
CA GLY A 104 2.30 -3.73 11.19
C GLY A 104 2.67 -2.53 12.06
N SER A 105 3.92 -2.51 12.53
CA SER A 105 4.50 -1.41 13.30
C SER A 105 6.01 -1.37 13.09
N GLU A 106 6.65 -0.26 13.47
CA GLU A 106 8.12 -0.13 13.44
C GLU A 106 8.81 -1.26 14.20
N ALA A 107 8.28 -1.64 15.37
CA ALA A 107 8.84 -2.69 16.21
C ALA A 107 8.79 -4.09 15.57
N ASN A 108 7.90 -4.30 14.60
CA ASN A 108 7.73 -5.57 13.91
C ASN A 108 8.43 -5.60 12.54
N ALA A 109 9.06 -4.50 12.12
CA ALA A 109 9.82 -4.46 10.87
C ALA A 109 11.02 -5.41 10.96
N LEU A 110 11.18 -6.28 9.95
CA LEU A 110 12.17 -7.35 9.93
C LEU A 110 13.32 -7.04 8.98
N ASP A 111 13.00 -6.52 7.79
CA ASP A 111 13.97 -6.28 6.72
C ASP A 111 13.48 -5.16 5.80
N ALA A 112 14.44 -4.51 5.14
CA ALA A 112 14.19 -3.49 4.13
C ALA A 112 15.24 -3.62 3.04
N GLY A 113 14.80 -3.49 1.78
CA GLY A 113 15.70 -3.55 0.63
C GLY A 113 16.72 -2.40 0.62
N ASN A 114 17.65 -2.39 -0.34
CA ASN A 114 18.56 -1.26 -0.47
C ASN A 114 17.80 0.06 -0.71
N TYR A 115 18.21 1.16 -0.08
CA TYR A 115 17.73 2.53 -0.35
C TYR A 115 18.80 3.44 -0.97
N VAL A 116 20.08 3.11 -0.84
CA VAL A 116 21.22 3.93 -1.32
C VAL A 116 21.22 4.05 -2.84
N SER A 117 20.70 3.04 -3.53
CA SER A 117 20.56 3.04 -5.00
C SER A 117 19.19 3.55 -5.47
N SER A 118 18.38 4.13 -4.57
CA SER A 118 17.09 4.69 -4.96
C SER A 118 17.31 5.89 -5.91
N PRO A 119 16.65 5.92 -7.08
CA PRO A 119 16.76 7.01 -8.02
C PRO A 119 16.02 8.25 -7.50
N SER A 120 16.37 9.40 -8.06
CA SER A 120 15.65 10.66 -7.83
C SER A 120 14.34 10.65 -8.62
N VAL A 121 13.22 10.66 -7.92
CA VAL A 121 11.86 10.66 -8.48
C VAL A 121 10.94 11.52 -7.62
N ASP A 122 9.75 11.84 -8.13
CA ASP A 122 8.68 12.39 -7.28
C ASP A 122 7.86 11.24 -6.66
N GLY A 123 7.51 11.39 -5.40
CA GLY A 123 6.71 10.41 -4.67
C GLY A 123 6.10 10.98 -3.40
N TYR A 124 5.42 10.11 -2.66
CA TYR A 124 4.87 10.47 -1.35
C TYR A 124 5.97 10.42 -0.31
N TYR A 125 5.90 11.28 0.71
CA TYR A 125 6.85 11.22 1.81
C TYR A 125 6.27 11.79 3.11
N ARG A 126 6.88 11.39 4.23
CA ARG A 126 6.63 11.91 5.57
C ARG A 126 7.85 11.68 6.47
N ASN A 127 7.80 12.16 7.71
CA ASN A 127 8.89 11.95 8.67
C ASN A 127 8.61 10.84 9.69
N THR A 128 7.37 10.63 10.12
CA THR A 128 7.06 9.64 11.16
C THR A 128 5.71 8.97 10.92
N ALA A 129 5.50 7.81 11.56
CA ALA A 129 4.20 7.15 11.63
C ALA A 129 3.07 8.12 12.03
N GLY A 130 1.88 7.92 11.46
CA GLY A 130 0.69 8.72 11.69
C GLY A 130 0.66 10.10 11.01
N GLN A 131 1.77 10.60 10.45
CA GLN A 131 1.75 11.87 9.71
C GLN A 131 1.07 11.70 8.34
N GLU A 132 0.33 12.73 7.94
CA GLU A 132 -0.14 12.88 6.56
C GLU A 132 1.05 12.94 5.59
N PHE A 133 0.84 12.40 4.39
CA PHE A 133 1.89 12.38 3.37
C PHE A 133 1.91 13.70 2.60
N SER A 134 3.11 14.19 2.30
CA SER A 134 3.34 15.21 1.27
C SER A 134 3.75 14.53 -0.04
N TYR A 135 3.75 15.29 -1.14
CA TYR A 135 4.16 14.80 -2.46
C TYR A 135 5.27 15.69 -3.03
N GLY A 136 6.33 15.09 -3.56
CA GLY A 136 7.48 15.80 -4.11
C GLY A 136 8.74 14.94 -4.20
N PRO A 137 9.94 15.56 -4.29
CA PRO A 137 11.17 14.82 -4.57
C PRO A 137 11.60 13.87 -3.44
N ILE A 138 11.86 12.62 -3.83
CA ILE A 138 12.39 11.55 -2.96
C ILE A 138 13.59 10.87 -3.63
N GLY A 139 14.34 10.09 -2.86
CA GLY A 139 15.47 9.29 -3.33
C GLY A 139 16.82 9.77 -2.82
N TYR A 140 17.75 8.81 -2.70
CA TYR A 140 18.99 8.93 -1.93
C TYR A 140 19.85 10.15 -2.27
N ILE A 141 19.98 10.47 -3.56
CA ILE A 141 20.88 11.53 -4.02
C ILE A 141 20.25 12.93 -3.88
N GLN A 142 18.93 13.06 -4.05
CA GLN A 142 18.28 14.35 -4.24
C GLN A 142 17.51 14.84 -3.00
N SER A 143 17.18 13.94 -2.07
CA SER A 143 16.27 14.23 -0.97
C SER A 143 16.71 13.52 0.30
N SER A 144 16.35 14.06 1.47
CA SER A 144 16.46 13.33 2.75
C SER A 144 15.38 12.27 2.95
N TYR A 145 14.42 12.20 2.02
CA TYR A 145 13.35 11.20 2.04
C TYR A 145 13.76 9.99 1.20
N TYR A 146 14.22 8.94 1.87
CA TYR A 146 14.75 7.74 1.23
C TYR A 146 13.69 6.65 1.10
N PHE A 147 13.78 5.82 0.07
CA PHE A 147 12.83 4.73 -0.14
C PHE A 147 13.54 3.44 -0.55
N HIS A 148 12.99 2.33 -0.08
CA HIS A 148 13.60 1.00 -0.21
C HIS A 148 12.95 0.21 -1.35
N SER A 149 13.69 -0.72 -1.94
CA SER A 149 13.18 -1.61 -3.01
C SER A 149 12.10 -2.60 -2.55
N PHE A 150 12.03 -2.91 -1.25
CA PHE A 150 10.95 -3.67 -0.59
C PHE A 150 10.99 -3.42 0.93
N LEU A 151 9.94 -3.87 1.63
CA LEU A 151 9.86 -3.95 3.09
C LEU A 151 9.36 -5.34 3.53
N GLU A 152 9.75 -5.75 4.74
CA GLU A 152 9.17 -6.86 5.49
C GLU A 152 8.68 -6.36 6.85
N CYS A 153 7.37 -6.28 7.04
CA CYS A 153 6.78 -5.65 8.23
C CYS A 153 6.31 -6.64 9.31
N GLY A 154 6.74 -7.90 9.24
CA GLY A 154 6.29 -8.94 10.15
C GLY A 154 4.80 -9.31 10.01
N VAL A 155 4.13 -8.82 8.96
CA VAL A 155 2.72 -9.13 8.64
C VAL A 155 2.61 -9.70 7.23
N SER A 156 1.84 -10.77 7.10
CA SER A 156 1.53 -11.39 5.81
C SER A 156 0.36 -10.68 5.13
N ILE A 157 0.48 -10.44 3.83
CA ILE A 157 -0.57 -9.89 2.97
C ILE A 157 -1.06 -10.98 2.01
N PRO A 158 -2.39 -11.20 1.88
CA PRO A 158 -3.49 -10.51 2.56
C PRO A 158 -3.71 -10.93 4.02
N GLY A 159 -2.99 -11.97 4.49
CA GLY A 159 -3.15 -12.50 5.85
C GLY A 159 -4.50 -13.18 6.02
N THR A 160 -5.25 -12.81 7.07
CA THR A 160 -6.63 -13.27 7.32
C THR A 160 -7.69 -12.39 6.67
N THR A 161 -7.28 -11.35 5.94
CA THR A 161 -8.20 -10.40 5.29
C THR A 161 -8.71 -10.97 3.98
N THR A 162 -10.00 -10.76 3.70
CA THR A 162 -10.60 -11.14 2.41
C THR A 162 -9.94 -10.39 1.25
N VAL A 163 -9.64 -11.11 0.18
CA VAL A 163 -9.27 -10.51 -1.12
C VAL A 163 -10.48 -10.53 -2.04
N VAL A 164 -10.79 -9.36 -2.57
CA VAL A 164 -11.80 -9.15 -3.59
C VAL A 164 -11.08 -9.03 -4.93
N TYR A 165 -11.56 -9.74 -5.95
CA TYR A 165 -10.98 -9.73 -7.29
C TYR A 165 -11.91 -8.93 -8.22
N GLY A 166 -11.34 -7.99 -8.97
CA GLY A 166 -12.06 -7.21 -9.98
C GLY A 166 -11.74 -7.64 -11.41
#